data_AF-A0AAN2PJG4-F1
#
_entry.id   AF-A0AAN2PJG4-F1
#
_cell.length_a   1.000
_cell.length_b   1.000
_cell.length_c   1.000
_cell.angle_alpha   90.00
_cell.angle_beta   90.00
_cell.angle_gamma   90.00
#
_symmetry.space_group_name_H-M   'P 1'
#
loop_
_entity.id
_entity.type
_entity.pdbx_description
1 polymer ?
#
loop_
_entity_poly.entity_id
_entity_poly.type
_entity_poly.pdbx_seq_one_letter_code
_entity_poly.pdbx_strand_id
1 'polypeptide(L)' 'MEKEILLQLVQSMIMSSSKKPKYMSISTVKVADLLETSISHIEKGLQELVQEGRLRQSKLEQPPHNTIYMLP' A
#
# COMPACT_ATOMS: atom_id res chain seq x y z
N MET A 1 10.74 8.21 -8.08
CA MET A 1 9.43 8.64 -7.53
C MET A 1 9.68 9.26 -6.17
N GLU A 2 9.02 10.37 -5.86
CA GLU A 2 9.04 10.88 -4.50
C GLU A 2 8.22 9.94 -3.62
N LYS A 3 8.88 9.28 -2.67
CA LYS A 3 8.27 8.31 -1.75
C LYS A 3 7.06 8.90 -0.99
N GLU A 4 7.07 10.20 -0.74
CA GLU A 4 5.95 10.92 -0.13
C GLU A 4 4.70 10.93 -1.03
N ILE A 5 4.83 10.99 -2.36
CA ILE A 5 3.71 10.87 -3.29
C ILE A 5 3.08 9.48 -3.18
N LEU A 6 3.91 8.43 -3.17
CA LEU A 6 3.42 7.05 -2.97
C LEU A 6 2.69 6.92 -1.63
N LEU A 7 3.27 7.44 -0.55
CA LEU A 7 2.66 7.39 0.76
C LEU A 7 1.32 8.12 0.78
N GLN A 8 1.23 9.34 0.25
CA GLN A 8 0.01 10.13 0.24
C GLN A 8 -1.11 9.42 -0.54
N LEU A 9 -0.77 8.80 -1.68
CA LEU A 9 -1.71 8.00 -2.46
C LEU A 9 -2.21 6.79 -1.66
N VAL A 10 -1.29 6.00 -1.09
CA VAL A 10 -1.61 4.79 -0.31
C VAL A 10 -2.42 5.14 0.95
N GLN A 11 -2.10 6.24 1.63
CA GLN A 11 -2.87 6.74 2.76
C GLN A 11 -4.31 7.08 2.35
N SER A 12 -4.48 7.84 1.27
CA SER A 12 -5.80 8.20 0.74
C SER A 12 -6.62 6.96 0.38
N MET A 13 -5.96 5.98 -0.25
CA MET A 13 -6.55 4.67 -0.53
C MET A 13 -7.01 4.00 0.79
N ILE A 14 -6.12 3.76 1.75
CA ILE A 14 -6.47 3.09 3.02
C ILE A 14 -7.61 3.85 3.74
N MET A 15 -7.57 5.18 3.75
CA MET A 15 -8.58 6.02 4.39
C MET A 15 -9.95 5.91 3.73
N SER A 16 -10.01 5.73 2.40
CA SER A 16 -11.27 5.48 1.67
C SER A 16 -11.86 4.08 1.90
N SER A 17 -11.11 3.17 2.52
CA SER A 17 -11.60 1.82 2.82
C SER A 17 -12.79 1.85 3.78
N SER A 18 -13.84 1.08 3.46
CA SER A 18 -15.01 0.88 4.33
C SER A 18 -14.75 -0.09 5.49
N LYS A 19 -13.59 -0.76 5.51
CA LYS A 19 -13.24 -1.77 6.51
C LYS A 19 -12.89 -1.15 7.88
N LYS A 20 -13.10 -1.93 8.95
CA LYS A 20 -12.79 -1.56 10.34
C LYS A 20 -11.99 -2.71 11.01
N PRO A 21 -10.70 -2.52 11.37
CA PRO A 21 -9.88 -1.33 11.12
C PRO A 21 -9.66 -1.05 9.62
N LYS A 22 -9.24 0.16 9.27
CA LYS A 22 -9.04 0.56 7.87
C LYS A 22 -7.80 -0.12 7.29
N TYR A 23 -8.02 -0.92 6.25
CA TYR A 23 -6.95 -1.54 5.48
C TYR A 23 -7.34 -1.72 4.02
N MET A 24 -6.35 -1.86 3.14
CA MET A 24 -6.56 -2.23 1.74
C MET A 24 -5.45 -3.13 1.21
N SER A 25 -5.82 -4.01 0.28
CA SER A 25 -4.85 -4.63 -0.62
C SER A 25 -4.48 -3.60 -1.69
N ILE A 26 -3.19 -3.34 -1.86
CA ILE A 26 -2.68 -2.39 -2.85
C ILE A 26 -2.19 -3.18 -4.06
N SER A 27 -2.78 -2.93 -5.23
CA SER A 27 -2.29 -3.50 -6.50
C SER A 27 -1.10 -2.68 -6.99
N THR A 28 0.09 -3.26 -6.95
CA THR A 28 1.33 -2.62 -7.39
C THR A 28 1.28 -2.25 -8.87
N VAL A 29 0.65 -3.09 -9.70
CA VAL A 29 0.39 -2.81 -11.12
C VAL A 29 -0.44 -1.54 -11.29
N LYS A 30 -1.55 -1.41 -10.55
CA LYS A 30 -2.42 -0.23 -10.65
C LYS A 30 -1.72 1.04 -10.17
N VAL A 31 -0.97 0.94 -9.07
CA VAL A 31 -0.24 2.11 -8.54
C VAL A 31 0.91 2.51 -9.48
N ALA A 32 1.58 1.54 -10.09
CA ALA A 32 2.63 1.79 -11.08
C ALA A 32 2.08 2.55 -12.30
N ASP A 33 0.91 2.14 -12.79
CA ASP A 33 0.18 2.81 -13.87
C ASP A 33 -0.20 4.25 -13.48
N LEU A 34 -0.81 4.45 -12.30
CA LEU A 34 -1.22 5.78 -11.81
C LEU A 34 -0.06 6.76 -11.60
N LEU A 35 1.13 6.24 -11.27
CA LEU A 35 2.33 7.04 -11.00
C LEU A 35 3.31 7.03 -12.18
N GLU A 36 2.90 6.50 -13.34
CA GLU A 36 3.70 6.38 -14.56
C GLU A 36 5.12 5.84 -14.29
N THR A 37 5.19 4.79 -13.48
CA THR A 37 6.46 4.21 -13.01
C THR A 37 6.47 2.68 -13.10
N SER A 38 7.60 2.06 -12.75
CA SER A 38 7.71 0.60 -12.80
C SER A 38 7.14 -0.07 -11.54
N ILE A 39 6.59 -1.27 -11.72
CA ILE A 39 6.10 -2.12 -10.61
C ILE A 39 7.19 -2.31 -9.56
N SER A 40 8.42 -2.59 -9.99
CA SER A 40 9.58 -2.78 -9.09
C SER A 40 9.84 -1.56 -8.19
N HIS A 41 9.60 -0.36 -8.72
CA HIS A 41 9.78 0.88 -7.97
C HIS A 41 8.68 1.07 -6.92
N ILE A 42 7.43 0.66 -7.23
CA ILE A 42 6.33 0.66 -6.27
C ILE A 42 6.55 -0.38 -5.17
N GLU A 43 6.95 -1.60 -5.52
CA GLU A 43 7.24 -2.67 -4.56
C GLU A 43 8.31 -2.25 -3.56
N LYS A 44 9.42 -1.69 -4.08
CA LYS A 44 10.49 -1.14 -3.25
C LYS A 44 9.99 -0.02 -2.34
N GLY A 45 9.23 0.94 -2.88
CA GLY A 45 8.70 2.06 -2.09
C GLY A 45 7.73 1.62 -1.00
N LEU A 46 6.85 0.65 -1.27
CA LEU A 46 5.96 0.08 -0.24
C LEU A 46 6.75 -0.63 0.86
N GLN A 47 7.78 -1.40 0.48
CA GLN A 47 8.65 -2.07 1.45
C GLN A 47 9.39 -1.07 2.34
N GLU A 48 9.96 0.00 1.76
CA GLU A 48 10.62 1.07 2.50
C GLU A 48 9.65 1.75 3.50
N LEU A 49 8.43 2.06 3.06
CA LEU A 49 7.41 2.65 3.94
C LEU A 49 7.01 1.72 5.09
N VAL A 50 7.03 0.40 4.89
CA VAL A 50 6.80 -0.58 5.96
C VAL A 50 7.99 -0.64 6.93
N GLN A 51 9.21 -0.66 6.41
CA GLN A 51 10.44 -0.67 7.22
C GLN A 51 10.58 0.60 8.08
N GLU A 52 10.15 1.74 7.55
CA GLU A 52 10.14 3.02 8.25
C GLU A 52 8.99 3.16 9.26
N GLY A 53 8.10 2.16 9.35
CA GLY A 53 6.94 2.19 10.24
C GLY A 53 5.86 3.19 9.79
N ARG A 54 5.92 3.69 8.54
CA ARG A 54 4.90 4.57 7.94
C ARG A 54 3.67 3.80 7.48
N LEU A 55 3.83 2.50 7.21
CA LEU A 55 2.77 1.55 6.91
C LEU A 55 2.98 0.27 7.72
N ARG A 56 1.88 -0.46 7.98
CA ARG A 56 1.94 -1.85 8.45
C ARG A 56 1.47 -2.77 7.35
N GLN A 57 2.21 -3.86 7.14
CA GLN A 57 1.86 -4.92 6.20
C GLN A 57 1.41 -6.16 6.98
N SER A 58 0.33 -6.78 6.53
CA SER A 58 -0.14 -8.07 7.05
C SER A 58 -0.71 -8.91 5.91
N LYS A 59 -1.02 -10.17 6.19
CA LYS A 59 -1.69 -11.09 5.27
C LYS A 59 -3.01 -11.53 5.88
N LEU A 60 -4.08 -11.52 5.09
CA LEU A 60 -5.36 -12.05 5.55
C LEU A 60 -5.23 -13.56 5.82
N GLU A 61 -5.62 -13.98 7.02
CA GLU A 61 -5.60 -15.40 7.38
C GLU A 61 -6.69 -16.20 6.66
N GLN A 62 -7.75 -15.54 6.21
CA GLN A 62 -8.86 -16.13 5.47
C GLN A 62 -8.80 -15.76 3.99
N PRO A 63 -9.38 -16.58 3.10
CA PRO A 63 -9.54 -16.23 1.69
C PRO A 63 -10.13 -14.81 1.54
N PRO A 64 -9.58 -13.97 0.64
CA PRO A 64 -8.66 -14.32 -0.45
C PRO A 64 -7.17 -14.37 -0.09
N HIS A 65 -6.78 -14.34 1.20
CA HIS A 65 -5.39 -14.36 1.65
C HIS A 65 -4.51 -13.23 1.11
N ASN A 66 -5.12 -12.10 0.77
CA ASN A 66 -4.42 -10.96 0.21
C ASN A 66 -3.45 -10.35 1.23
N THR A 67 -2.31 -9.88 0.72
CA THR A 67 -1.47 -8.90 1.41
C THR A 67 -2.26 -7.60 1.56
N ILE A 68 -2.29 -7.07 2.77
CA ILE A 68 -2.98 -5.83 3.12
C ILE A 68 -2.03 -4.84 3.76
N TYR A 69 -2.33 -3.56 3.57
CA TYR A 69 -1.64 -2.43 4.15
C TYR A 69 -2.61 -1.63 5.01
N MET A 70 -2.12 -1.14 6.14
CA MET A 70 -2.85 -0.28 7.07
C MET A 70 -1.94 0.82 7.60
N LEU A 71 -2.56 1.89 8.10
CA LEU A 71 -1.82 2.94 8.81
C LEU A 71 -1.39 2.43 10.21
N PRO A 72 -0.31 2.98 10.79
CA PRO A 72 0.18 2.61 12.12
C PRO A 72 -0.85 2.78 13.25
#